data_AF-A0A916WM53-F1
#
_entry.id   AF-A0A916WM53-F1
#
_cell.length_a   1.000
_cell.length_b   1.000
_cell.length_c   1.000
_cell.angle_alpha   90.00
_cell.angle_beta   90.00
_cell.angle_gamma   90.00
#
_symmetry.space_group_name_H-M   'P 1'
#
loop_
_entity.id
_entity.type
_entity.pdbx_description
1 polymer ?
#
loop_
_entity_poly.entity_id
_entity_poly.type
_entity_poly.pdbx_seq_one_letter_code
_entity_poly.pdbx_strand_id
1 'polypeptide(L)'
;MTTSLRNVLTATSAVALIALLAGCGTDYPPSTPTESGTVEPDPQDPASALVSEYLDAIALGNQGGAWELLSPETQATYDSSAETYAEYSLDNETVTATDAEVFAEAPLVVTDGPENGFQLVSAQTTDIADAWIVRDTDVGLRIDDPGVPPTGQRPFTWQNPKDGVYDSTVAPMIFFQTFYGEGGETDVISGPPETIVGYADSVEVPVTKEAASGAGANFVADVPAGAFALTVVWAPDDESPLFQSSTVTLATSLP
;
A
#
# COMPACT_ATOMS: atom_id res chain seq x y z
N MET A 1 -34.42 -9.51 55.55
CA MET A 1 -35.87 -9.31 55.29
C MET A 1 -35.94 -8.25 54.19
N THR A 2 -36.41 -8.45 52.97
CA THR A 2 -37.40 -9.36 52.34
C THR A 2 -37.22 -9.16 50.81
N THR A 3 -37.04 -10.22 50.02
CA THR A 3 -37.99 -10.71 48.97
C THR A 3 -38.16 -9.75 47.77
N SER A 4 -37.53 -9.96 46.59
CA SER A 4 -37.85 -10.88 45.47
C SER A 4 -38.87 -10.35 44.43
N LEU A 5 -38.66 -10.78 43.16
CA LEU A 5 -39.57 -10.83 41.98
C LEU A 5 -39.68 -9.56 41.11
N ARG A 6 -39.85 -9.60 39.78
CA ARG A 6 -39.66 -10.54 38.66
C ARG A 6 -39.96 -9.75 37.37
N ASN A 7 -39.36 -10.17 36.26
CA ASN A 7 -39.78 -10.08 34.86
C ASN A 7 -41.02 -9.25 34.48
N VAL A 8 -40.87 -8.38 33.48
CA VAL A 8 -41.90 -8.10 32.48
C VAL A 8 -41.30 -8.21 31.09
N LEU A 9 -41.70 -9.26 30.37
CA LEU A 9 -41.62 -9.37 28.91
C LEU A 9 -42.79 -8.57 28.33
N THR A 10 -42.53 -7.72 27.34
CA THR A 10 -43.56 -7.31 26.37
C THR A 10 -42.94 -7.28 24.97
N ALA A 11 -43.17 -8.38 24.24
CA ALA A 11 -43.07 -8.42 22.80
C ALA A 11 -44.26 -7.64 22.21
N THR A 12 -44.01 -6.77 21.24
CA THR A 12 -45.08 -6.21 20.40
C THR A 12 -44.69 -6.40 18.95
N SER A 13 -45.32 -7.37 18.30
CA SER A 13 -45.32 -7.55 16.86
C SER A 13 -46.19 -6.48 16.22
N ALA A 14 -45.67 -5.81 15.19
CA ALA A 14 -46.48 -5.08 14.22
C ALA A 14 -46.26 -5.72 12.85
N VAL A 15 -47.27 -6.46 12.40
CA VAL A 15 -47.42 -6.93 11.02
C VAL A 15 -48.17 -5.83 10.26
N ALA A 16 -47.58 -5.33 9.18
CA ALA A 16 -48.29 -4.54 8.18
C ALA A 16 -48.12 -5.21 6.81
N LEU A 17 -49.26 -5.42 6.15
CA LEU A 17 -49.45 -6.29 5.00
C LEU A 17 -49.84 -5.45 3.76
N ILE A 18 -49.10 -5.67 2.67
CA ILE A 18 -49.46 -5.64 1.23
C ILE A 18 -49.84 -4.30 0.54
N ALA A 19 -49.13 -4.03 -0.57
CA ALA A 19 -49.74 -3.70 -1.87
C ALA A 19 -48.90 -4.26 -3.03
N LEU A 20 -49.50 -5.15 -3.83
CA LEU A 20 -48.98 -5.71 -5.09
C LEU A 20 -49.02 -4.66 -6.22
N LEU A 21 -47.94 -4.57 -6.99
CA LEU A 21 -48.00 -4.21 -8.41
C LEU A 21 -47.17 -5.24 -9.19
N ALA A 22 -47.85 -5.98 -10.08
CA ALA A 22 -47.26 -6.96 -10.96
C ALA A 22 -46.64 -6.26 -12.19
N GLY A 23 -45.37 -6.58 -12.47
CA GLY A 23 -44.68 -6.23 -13.71
C GLY A 23 -43.45 -7.13 -13.87
N CYS A 24 -43.40 -7.91 -14.96
CA CYS A 24 -42.33 -8.85 -15.27
C CYS A 24 -40.94 -8.19 -15.30
N GLY A 25 -39.97 -8.80 -14.60
CA GLY A 25 -38.55 -8.51 -14.75
C GLY A 25 -37.73 -9.31 -13.73
N THR A 26 -36.79 -10.10 -14.24
CA THR A 26 -35.82 -10.97 -13.55
C THR A 26 -35.32 -10.51 -12.17
N ASP A 27 -35.36 -11.43 -11.20
CA ASP A 27 -34.91 -11.31 -9.80
C ASP A 27 -33.46 -10.81 -9.66
N TYR A 28 -33.29 -9.66 -9.02
CA TYR A 28 -32.10 -9.29 -8.27
C TYR A 28 -32.52 -9.03 -6.82
N PRO A 29 -31.91 -9.64 -5.80
CA PRO A 29 -32.17 -9.26 -4.42
C PRO A 29 -31.63 -7.83 -4.17
N PRO A 30 -32.30 -7.01 -3.35
CA PRO A 30 -31.84 -5.66 -3.04
C PRO A 30 -30.55 -5.71 -2.21
N SER A 31 -29.50 -5.04 -2.70
CA SER A 31 -28.25 -4.82 -1.97
C SER A 31 -28.52 -3.99 -0.72
N THR A 32 -28.32 -4.60 0.44
CA THR A 32 -28.18 -3.92 1.73
C THR A 32 -26.92 -3.03 1.68
N PRO A 33 -26.89 -1.82 2.26
CA PRO A 33 -25.66 -1.05 2.36
C PRO A 33 -24.68 -1.82 3.24
N THR A 34 -23.51 -2.17 2.70
CA THR A 34 -22.39 -2.63 3.50
C THR A 34 -21.89 -1.45 4.31
N GLU A 35 -22.10 -1.48 5.63
CA GLU A 35 -21.36 -0.62 6.54
C GLU A 35 -19.87 -0.90 6.35
N SER A 36 -19.11 0.13 5.95
CA SER A 36 -17.65 0.12 6.00
C SER A 36 -17.26 0.09 7.48
N GLY A 37 -17.17 -1.13 8.03
CA GLY A 37 -16.53 -1.35 9.31
C GLY A 37 -15.03 -1.22 9.11
N THR A 38 -14.40 -0.33 9.87
CA THR A 38 -12.95 -0.39 10.10
C THR A 38 -12.65 -1.77 10.66
N VAL A 39 -12.02 -2.61 9.84
CA VAL A 39 -11.62 -3.96 10.23
C VAL A 39 -10.46 -3.79 11.20
N GLU A 40 -10.68 -4.13 12.47
CA GLU A 40 -9.60 -4.33 13.43
C GLU A 40 -8.73 -5.50 12.91
N PRO A 41 -7.41 -5.34 12.80
CA PRO A 41 -6.55 -6.36 12.17
C PRO A 41 -6.66 -7.69 12.93
N ASP A 42 -6.81 -8.79 12.18
CA ASP A 42 -6.74 -10.14 12.74
C ASP A 42 -5.29 -10.39 13.18
N PRO A 43 -5.00 -10.67 14.46
CA PRO A 43 -3.66 -10.90 14.98
C PRO A 43 -2.96 -12.18 14.43
N GLN A 44 -3.47 -12.75 13.33
CA GLN A 44 -2.94 -13.93 12.65
C GLN A 44 -2.98 -13.81 11.11
N ASP A 45 -3.09 -12.61 10.55
CA ASP A 45 -2.94 -12.44 9.09
C ASP A 45 -1.50 -12.79 8.63
N PRO A 46 -1.31 -13.72 7.67
CA PRO A 46 0.01 -14.15 7.22
C PRO A 46 0.87 -13.04 6.64
N ALA A 47 0.28 -12.04 5.98
CA ALA A 47 1.03 -10.93 5.41
C ALA A 47 1.54 -10.00 6.52
N SER A 48 0.71 -9.69 7.50
CA SER A 48 1.13 -8.93 8.69
C SER A 48 2.26 -9.65 9.43
N ALA A 49 2.13 -10.97 9.65
CA ALA A 49 3.17 -11.75 10.32
C ALA A 49 4.51 -11.75 9.57
N LEU A 50 4.47 -11.86 8.24
CA LEU A 50 5.66 -11.80 7.38
C LEU A 50 6.35 -10.43 7.46
N VAL A 51 5.58 -9.34 7.44
CA VAL A 51 6.11 -7.97 7.55
C VAL A 51 6.66 -7.71 8.95
N SER A 52 6.02 -8.20 10.01
CA SER A 52 6.59 -8.15 11.36
C SER A 52 7.94 -8.87 11.45
N GLU A 53 8.06 -10.07 10.86
CA GLU A 53 9.33 -10.81 10.84
C GLU A 53 10.43 -10.06 10.06
N TYR A 54 10.06 -9.40 8.97
CA TYR A 54 10.96 -8.56 8.18
C TYR A 54 11.45 -7.34 8.95
N LEU A 55 10.54 -6.61 9.61
CA LEU A 55 10.88 -5.47 10.46
C LEU A 55 11.77 -5.87 11.64
N ASP A 56 11.48 -6.98 12.30
CA ASP A 56 12.30 -7.53 13.38
C ASP A 56 13.72 -7.85 12.88
N ALA A 57 13.85 -8.44 11.70
CA ALA A 57 15.15 -8.73 11.11
C ALA A 57 15.94 -7.44 10.82
N ILE A 58 15.30 -6.39 10.30
CA ILE A 58 15.95 -5.10 10.04
C ILE A 58 16.34 -4.39 11.34
N ALA A 59 15.45 -4.34 12.33
CA ALA A 59 15.71 -3.75 13.64
C ALA A 59 16.93 -4.40 14.33
N LEU A 60 17.08 -5.72 14.20
CA LEU A 60 18.22 -6.46 14.74
C LEU A 60 19.51 -6.34 13.91
N GLY A 61 19.48 -5.63 12.77
CA GLY A 61 20.60 -5.57 11.83
C GLY A 61 20.92 -6.93 11.20
N ASN A 62 19.90 -7.78 11.01
CA ASN A 62 20.00 -9.08 10.38
C ASN A 62 19.54 -9.01 8.91
N GLN A 63 20.36 -8.41 8.05
CA GLN A 63 20.04 -8.28 6.62
C GLN A 63 19.91 -9.64 5.92
N GLY A 64 20.62 -10.67 6.40
CA GLY A 64 20.48 -12.03 5.88
C GLY A 64 19.08 -12.62 6.15
N GLY A 65 18.52 -12.39 7.35
CA GLY A 65 17.15 -12.78 7.65
C GLY A 65 16.13 -11.98 6.84
N ALA A 66 16.29 -10.66 6.75
CA ALA A 66 15.41 -9.82 5.94
C ALA A 66 15.41 -10.25 4.46
N TRP A 67 16.59 -10.55 3.91
CA TRP A 67 16.78 -11.03 2.53
C TRP A 67 15.99 -12.30 2.21
N GLU A 68 15.92 -13.26 3.14
CA GLU A 68 15.22 -14.54 2.94
C GLU A 68 13.70 -14.37 2.79
N LEU A 69 13.14 -13.25 3.27
CA LEU A 69 11.72 -12.92 3.22
C LEU A 69 11.32 -12.16 1.95
N LEU A 70 12.30 -11.65 1.20
CA LEU A 70 12.07 -10.94 -0.07
C LEU A 70 11.70 -11.91 -1.19
N SER A 71 10.94 -11.42 -2.15
CA SER A 71 10.59 -12.18 -3.35
C SER A 71 11.82 -12.46 -4.23
N PRO A 72 11.82 -13.55 -5.03
CA PRO A 72 12.91 -13.80 -5.97
C PRO A 72 13.19 -12.64 -6.93
N GLU A 73 12.14 -11.91 -7.32
CA GLU A 73 12.24 -10.76 -8.21
C GLU A 73 12.82 -9.52 -7.52
N THR A 74 12.50 -9.31 -6.25
CA THR A 74 13.20 -8.32 -5.42
C THR A 74 14.65 -8.71 -5.24
N GLN A 75 14.96 -9.98 -4.95
CA GLN A 75 16.34 -10.44 -4.82
C GLN A 75 17.13 -10.22 -6.12
N ALA A 76 16.48 -10.37 -7.28
CA ALA A 76 17.12 -10.11 -8.57
C ALA A 76 17.54 -8.65 -8.77
N THR A 77 16.92 -7.67 -8.11
CA THR A 77 17.33 -6.25 -8.21
C THR A 77 18.67 -5.96 -7.51
N TYR A 78 19.06 -6.84 -6.58
CA TYR A 78 20.35 -6.80 -5.87
C TYR A 78 21.33 -7.86 -6.41
N ASP A 79 21.30 -8.11 -7.72
CA ASP A 79 22.14 -9.12 -8.39
C ASP A 79 22.03 -10.54 -7.78
N SER A 80 20.88 -10.85 -7.15
CA SER A 80 20.64 -12.10 -6.42
C SER A 80 21.65 -12.37 -5.28
N SER A 81 22.18 -11.31 -4.68
CA SER A 81 23.24 -11.36 -3.66
C SER A 81 22.79 -10.73 -2.34
N ALA A 82 22.75 -11.53 -1.28
CA ALA A 82 22.49 -11.05 0.07
C ALA A 82 23.57 -10.05 0.56
N GLU A 83 24.82 -10.18 0.07
CA GLU A 83 25.90 -9.24 0.38
C GLU A 83 25.63 -7.87 -0.27
N THR A 84 25.18 -7.87 -1.52
CA THR A 84 24.79 -6.64 -2.23
C THR A 84 23.57 -6.00 -1.57
N TYR A 85 22.57 -6.79 -1.18
CA TYR A 85 21.46 -6.27 -0.39
C TYR A 85 21.91 -5.63 0.92
N ALA A 86 22.80 -6.29 1.68
CA ALA A 86 23.29 -5.76 2.94
C ALA A 86 24.13 -4.48 2.78
N GLU A 87 24.86 -4.34 1.66
CA GLU A 87 25.64 -3.15 1.34
C GLU A 87 24.75 -1.95 0.99
N TYR A 88 23.69 -2.17 0.20
CA TYR A 88 22.96 -1.07 -0.43
C TYR A 88 21.60 -0.75 0.20
N SER A 89 20.92 -1.72 0.84
CA SER A 89 19.57 -1.51 1.41
C SER A 89 19.51 -0.29 2.32
N LEU A 90 20.48 -0.11 3.21
CA LEU A 90 20.51 0.97 4.20
C LEU A 90 20.49 2.40 3.60
N ASP A 91 20.92 2.57 2.35
CA ASP A 91 21.00 3.87 1.67
C ASP A 91 19.94 4.05 0.57
N ASN A 92 19.09 3.03 0.34
CA ASN A 92 18.19 2.94 -0.81
C ASN A 92 16.73 3.29 -0.51
N GLU A 93 16.50 4.14 0.50
CA GLU A 93 15.16 4.52 0.99
C GLU A 93 14.30 3.36 1.49
N THR A 94 14.90 2.21 1.80
CA THR A 94 14.22 1.18 2.57
C THR A 94 14.15 1.60 4.05
N VAL A 95 13.26 0.96 4.80
CA VAL A 95 13.12 1.20 6.24
C VAL A 95 14.45 1.04 6.97
N THR A 96 14.81 2.04 7.80
CA THR A 96 16.03 1.98 8.60
C THR A 96 15.83 1.08 9.82
N ALA A 97 16.91 0.63 10.47
CA ALA A 97 16.80 -0.13 11.74
C ALA A 97 16.03 0.65 12.83
N THR A 98 16.20 1.97 12.90
CA THR A 98 15.47 2.82 13.85
C THR A 98 14.00 2.93 13.50
N ASP A 99 13.66 3.10 12.23
CA ASP A 99 12.25 3.14 11.80
C ASP A 99 11.58 1.77 11.97
N ALA A 100 12.32 0.68 11.75
CA ALA A 100 11.81 -0.68 11.96
C ALA A 100 11.46 -0.94 13.43
N GLU A 101 12.27 -0.49 14.39
CA GLU A 101 11.94 -0.55 15.82
C GLU A 101 10.66 0.25 16.15
N VAL A 102 10.46 1.39 15.49
CA VAL A 102 9.25 2.22 15.65
C VAL A 102 8.03 1.51 15.06
N PHE A 103 8.14 0.93 13.87
CA PHE A 103 7.04 0.23 13.22
C PHE A 103 6.71 -1.13 13.86
N ALA A 104 7.66 -1.79 14.53
CA ALA A 104 7.41 -3.03 15.26
C ALA A 104 6.35 -2.87 16.38
N GLU A 105 6.20 -1.66 16.92
CA GLU A 105 5.20 -1.32 17.93
C GLU A 105 3.92 -0.69 17.33
N ALA A 106 3.92 -0.41 16.03
CA ALA A 106 2.80 0.20 15.33
C ALA A 106 1.77 -0.87 14.89
N PRO A 107 0.46 -0.55 14.90
CA PRO A 107 -0.54 -1.43 14.31
C PRO A 107 -0.29 -1.62 12.81
N LEU A 108 -0.27 -2.87 12.36
CA LEU A 108 -0.25 -3.21 10.93
C LEU A 108 -1.67 -3.31 10.39
N VAL A 109 -1.91 -2.68 9.24
CA VAL A 109 -3.19 -2.71 8.53
C VAL A 109 -2.99 -3.38 7.18
N VAL A 110 -3.82 -4.38 6.88
CA VAL A 110 -3.75 -5.15 5.62
C VAL A 110 -4.88 -4.71 4.71
N THR A 111 -4.53 -4.39 3.47
CA THR A 111 -5.48 -4.02 2.42
C THR A 111 -5.19 -4.82 1.17
N ASP A 112 -6.22 -5.41 0.57
CA ASP A 112 -6.05 -6.16 -0.68
C ASP A 112 -5.80 -5.19 -1.84
N GLY A 113 -4.82 -5.54 -2.68
CA GLY A 113 -4.56 -4.85 -3.93
C GLY A 113 -5.54 -5.24 -5.04
N PRO A 114 -5.55 -4.52 -6.17
CA PRO A 114 -6.44 -4.82 -7.28
C PRO A 114 -6.31 -6.28 -7.74
N GLU A 115 -7.47 -6.86 -8.07
CA GLU A 115 -7.59 -8.25 -8.53
C GLU A 115 -7.00 -9.30 -7.56
N ASN A 116 -6.74 -8.93 -6.29
CA ASN A 116 -6.00 -9.72 -5.30
C ASN A 116 -4.58 -10.09 -5.76
N GLY A 117 -3.93 -9.22 -6.55
CA GLY A 117 -2.57 -9.45 -7.02
C GLY A 117 -1.50 -9.36 -5.92
N PHE A 118 -1.80 -8.60 -4.85
CA PHE A 118 -0.96 -8.45 -3.67
C PHE A 118 -1.82 -8.04 -2.47
N GLN A 119 -1.23 -8.07 -1.28
CA GLN A 119 -1.72 -7.43 -0.06
C GLN A 119 -0.76 -6.30 0.31
N LEU A 120 -1.29 -5.10 0.58
CA LEU A 120 -0.53 -3.99 1.11
C LEU A 120 -0.63 -4.01 2.62
N VAL A 121 0.52 -4.15 3.29
CA VAL A 121 0.62 -4.06 4.74
C VAL A 121 1.17 -2.68 5.09
N SER A 122 0.36 -1.84 5.70
CA SER A 122 0.75 -0.47 6.06
C SER A 122 0.99 -0.35 7.56
N ALA A 123 1.98 0.43 7.96
CA ALA A 123 2.25 0.82 9.33
C ALA A 123 2.31 2.34 9.44
N GLN A 124 1.73 2.88 10.48
CA GLN A 124 1.67 4.33 10.70
C GLN A 124 1.86 4.67 12.18
N THR A 125 2.64 5.70 12.43
CA THR A 125 2.78 6.36 13.74
C THR A 125 2.34 7.82 13.66
N THR A 126 2.61 8.60 14.71
CA THR A 126 2.34 10.05 14.70
C THR A 126 3.23 10.83 13.74
N ASP A 127 4.39 10.28 13.38
CA ASP A 127 5.46 11.03 12.72
C ASP A 127 5.89 10.41 11.38
N ILE A 128 5.76 9.09 11.25
CA ILE A 128 6.18 8.34 10.05
C ILE A 128 5.12 7.31 9.64
N ALA A 129 5.07 7.01 8.35
CA ALA A 129 4.26 5.94 7.78
C ALA A 129 5.05 5.24 6.68
N ASP A 130 4.81 3.94 6.53
CA ASP A 130 5.35 3.14 5.43
C ASP A 130 4.42 1.97 5.11
N ALA A 131 4.67 1.30 3.98
CA ALA A 131 3.89 0.15 3.56
C ALA A 131 4.72 -0.84 2.75
N TRP A 132 4.44 -2.13 2.96
CA TRP A 132 5.11 -3.25 2.32
C TRP A 132 4.12 -4.02 1.46
N ILE A 133 4.56 -4.42 0.27
CA ILE A 133 3.77 -5.26 -0.62
C ILE A 133 4.09 -6.71 -0.32
N VAL A 134 3.06 -7.49 -0.01
CA VAL A 134 3.15 -8.93 0.21
C VAL A 134 2.37 -9.65 -0.88
N ARG A 135 2.98 -10.63 -1.55
CA ARG A 135 2.29 -11.43 -2.57
C ARG A 135 2.64 -12.89 -2.50
N ASP A 136 1.76 -13.72 -3.05
CA ASP A 136 2.05 -15.14 -3.24
C ASP A 136 3.01 -15.32 -4.43
N THR A 137 3.98 -16.21 -4.25
CA THR A 137 5.00 -16.53 -5.25
C THR A 137 5.10 -18.05 -5.39
N ASP A 138 5.90 -18.53 -6.35
CA ASP A 138 6.15 -19.96 -6.50
C ASP A 138 6.87 -20.59 -5.29
N VAL A 139 7.53 -19.76 -4.47
CA VAL A 139 8.21 -20.15 -3.22
C VAL A 139 7.42 -19.77 -1.96
N GLY A 140 6.15 -19.38 -2.12
CA GLY A 140 5.21 -18.97 -1.08
C GLY A 140 5.14 -17.45 -0.89
N LEU A 141 4.49 -17.02 0.20
CA LEU A 141 4.28 -15.61 0.49
C LEU A 141 5.63 -14.87 0.68
N ARG A 142 5.85 -13.77 -0.05
CA ARG A 142 7.09 -12.97 -0.01
C ARG A 142 6.81 -11.47 -0.09
N ILE A 143 7.80 -10.68 0.33
CA ILE A 143 7.78 -9.21 0.29
C ILE A 143 8.40 -8.71 -1.01
N ASP A 144 7.71 -7.80 -1.68
CA ASP A 144 8.27 -6.96 -2.72
C ASP A 144 8.74 -5.63 -2.11
N ASP A 145 10.05 -5.52 -1.88
CA ASP A 145 10.71 -4.29 -1.40
C ASP A 145 12.07 -4.09 -2.12
N PRO A 146 12.04 -3.71 -3.41
CA PRO A 146 13.26 -3.57 -4.21
C PRO A 146 14.08 -2.31 -3.90
N GLY A 147 13.58 -1.41 -3.05
CA GLY A 147 14.19 -0.11 -2.78
C GLY A 147 14.55 0.68 -4.04
N VAL A 148 15.52 1.59 -3.92
CA VAL A 148 16.25 2.14 -5.08
C VAL A 148 17.30 1.12 -5.53
N PRO A 149 17.45 0.77 -6.82
CA PRO A 149 18.48 -0.17 -7.24
C PRO A 149 19.90 0.40 -7.05
N PRO A 150 20.95 -0.44 -6.85
CA PRO A 150 22.34 0.00 -6.70
C PRO A 150 22.89 0.85 -7.84
N THR A 151 22.25 0.82 -9.01
CA THR A 151 22.56 1.71 -10.15
C THR A 151 22.24 3.18 -9.86
N GLY A 152 21.54 3.47 -8.76
CA GLY A 152 21.21 4.81 -8.27
C GLY A 152 20.15 5.53 -9.10
N GLN A 153 19.56 4.88 -10.10
CA GLN A 153 18.51 5.47 -10.93
C GLN A 153 17.16 5.29 -10.24
N ARG A 154 16.59 6.41 -9.76
CA ARG A 154 15.21 6.45 -9.30
C ARG A 154 14.30 6.80 -10.47
N PRO A 155 13.35 5.93 -10.85
CA PRO A 155 12.47 6.20 -11.98
C PRO A 155 11.35 7.18 -11.65
N PHE A 156 11.23 7.61 -10.39
CA PHE A 156 10.17 8.49 -9.94
C PHE A 156 10.68 9.60 -9.02
N THR A 157 9.89 10.67 -8.88
CA THR A 157 10.09 11.71 -7.89
C THR A 157 8.75 12.32 -7.49
N TRP A 158 8.51 12.44 -6.19
CA TRP A 158 7.36 13.16 -5.67
C TRP A 158 7.46 14.66 -6.01
N GLN A 159 6.46 15.18 -6.71
CA GLN A 159 6.30 16.60 -7.01
C GLN A 159 5.55 17.32 -5.89
N ASN A 160 4.69 16.59 -5.18
CA ASN A 160 4.05 17.01 -3.94
C ASN A 160 3.69 15.76 -3.13
N PRO A 161 4.24 15.54 -1.92
CA PRO A 161 5.22 16.38 -1.21
C PRO A 161 6.54 16.54 -1.98
N LYS A 162 7.08 17.75 -2.03
CA LYS A 162 8.39 18.00 -2.65
C LYS A 162 9.45 18.04 -1.56
N ASP A 163 10.51 17.24 -1.69
CA ASP A 163 11.58 17.15 -0.69
C ASP A 163 11.02 16.86 0.72
N GLY A 164 9.98 16.03 0.80
CA GLY A 164 9.27 15.70 2.04
C GLY A 164 8.32 16.78 2.57
N VAL A 165 8.16 17.91 1.88
CA VAL A 165 7.28 19.00 2.29
C VAL A 165 5.98 18.98 1.49
N TYR A 166 4.88 18.68 2.17
CA TYR A 166 3.55 18.64 1.57
C TYR A 166 2.91 20.03 1.50
N ASP A 167 2.45 20.41 0.30
CA ASP A 167 1.59 21.56 0.09
C ASP A 167 0.14 21.10 -0.03
N SER A 168 -0.64 21.28 1.04
CA SER A 168 -2.08 20.95 1.09
C SER A 168 -2.96 21.72 0.10
N THR A 169 -2.43 22.76 -0.56
CA THR A 169 -3.16 23.51 -1.59
C THR A 169 -3.04 22.90 -2.99
N VAL A 170 -2.15 21.92 -3.15
CA VAL A 170 -1.91 21.17 -4.38
C VAL A 170 -2.19 19.69 -4.11
N ALA A 171 -2.75 18.99 -5.09
CA ALA A 171 -2.95 17.54 -4.95
C ALA A 171 -1.60 16.81 -4.82
N PRO A 172 -1.51 15.71 -4.06
CA PRO A 172 -0.33 14.85 -4.08
C PRO A 172 -0.05 14.35 -5.50
N MET A 173 1.22 14.39 -5.90
CA MET A 173 1.64 14.10 -7.26
C MET A 173 3.01 13.44 -7.29
N ILE A 174 3.11 12.37 -8.07
CA ILE A 174 4.36 11.66 -8.36
C ILE A 174 4.65 11.73 -9.87
N PHE A 175 5.89 12.01 -10.22
CA PHE A 175 6.36 12.03 -11.61
C PHE A 175 7.23 10.80 -11.88
N PHE A 176 6.94 10.08 -12.96
CA PHE A 176 7.78 9.00 -13.46
C PHE A 176 8.54 9.43 -14.70
N GLN A 177 9.86 9.26 -14.69
CA GLN A 177 10.76 9.66 -15.76
C GLN A 177 10.83 8.62 -16.87
N THR A 178 10.95 9.09 -18.12
CA THR A 178 11.34 8.25 -19.26
C THR A 178 12.87 8.16 -19.35
N PHE A 179 13.41 6.95 -19.40
CA PHE A 179 14.83 6.69 -19.67
C PHE A 179 15.04 6.34 -21.14
N TYR A 180 16.03 6.99 -21.73
CA TYR A 180 16.42 6.79 -23.12
C TYR A 180 17.79 6.13 -23.22
N GLY A 181 17.95 5.25 -24.21
CA GLY A 181 19.21 4.63 -24.57
C GLY A 181 20.08 5.52 -25.44
N GLU A 182 21.15 4.94 -25.98
CA GLU A 182 22.13 5.67 -26.81
C GLU A 182 21.50 6.27 -28.06
N GLY A 183 20.36 5.73 -28.52
CA GLY A 183 19.57 6.26 -29.63
C GLY A 183 18.73 7.50 -29.31
N GLY A 184 18.73 7.99 -28.07
CA GLY A 184 17.95 9.17 -27.66
C GLY A 184 16.44 8.93 -27.66
N GLU A 185 15.64 9.94 -28.02
CA GLU A 185 14.17 9.90 -27.92
C GLU A 185 13.49 8.74 -28.66
N THR A 186 14.17 8.12 -29.63
CA THR A 186 13.66 6.97 -30.40
C THR A 186 13.96 5.60 -29.77
N ASP A 187 14.72 5.58 -28.68
CA ASP A 187 15.21 4.37 -28.00
C ASP A 187 14.82 4.42 -26.52
N VAL A 188 13.52 4.27 -26.24
CA VAL A 188 13.00 4.25 -24.87
C VAL A 188 13.40 2.93 -24.21
N ILE A 189 14.21 3.02 -23.16
CA ILE A 189 14.63 1.88 -22.34
C ILE A 189 13.56 1.56 -21.29
N SER A 190 12.99 2.60 -20.68
CA SER A 190 11.94 2.47 -19.65
C SER A 190 11.10 3.75 -19.64
N GLY A 191 9.80 3.62 -19.40
CA GLY A 191 8.85 4.72 -19.39
C GLY A 191 8.02 4.74 -18.11
N PRO A 192 7.16 5.76 -17.94
CA PRO A 192 6.20 5.76 -16.85
C PRO A 192 5.27 4.55 -16.95
N PRO A 193 4.83 3.96 -15.82
CA PRO A 193 3.85 2.88 -15.83
C PRO A 193 2.56 3.31 -16.54
N GLU A 194 1.75 2.38 -17.00
CA GLU A 194 0.44 2.72 -17.57
C GLU A 194 -0.58 3.07 -16.49
N THR A 195 -0.55 2.36 -15.37
CA THR A 195 -1.43 2.57 -14.23
C THR A 195 -0.65 2.47 -12.92
N ILE A 196 -1.08 3.24 -11.92
CA ILE A 196 -0.65 3.08 -10.54
C ILE A 196 -1.88 3.06 -9.64
N VAL A 197 -1.74 2.47 -8.46
CA VAL A 197 -2.79 2.39 -7.43
C VAL A 197 -2.37 3.25 -6.25
N GLY A 198 -3.28 4.05 -5.69
CA GLY A 198 -3.00 4.89 -4.53
C GLY A 198 -3.74 4.38 -3.30
N TYR A 199 -3.12 4.53 -2.13
CA TYR A 199 -3.71 4.21 -0.83
C TYR A 199 -3.46 5.37 0.14
N ALA A 200 -4.53 6.02 0.60
CA ALA A 200 -4.47 7.03 1.64
C ALA A 200 -4.86 6.41 2.98
N ASP A 201 -3.95 6.37 3.95
CA ASP A 201 -4.14 5.70 5.26
C ASP A 201 -4.73 4.28 5.11
N SER A 202 -4.17 3.48 4.20
CA SER A 202 -4.63 2.11 3.85
C SER A 202 -5.99 2.03 3.12
N VAL A 203 -6.57 3.15 2.67
CA VAL A 203 -7.80 3.14 1.86
C VAL A 203 -7.45 3.45 0.41
N GLU A 204 -7.85 2.58 -0.52
CA GLU A 204 -7.63 2.83 -1.95
C GLU A 204 -8.25 4.17 -2.39
N VAL A 205 -7.47 4.99 -3.08
CA VAL A 205 -7.87 6.29 -3.61
C VAL A 205 -7.66 6.36 -5.13
N PRO A 206 -8.50 7.11 -5.86
CA PRO A 206 -8.31 7.29 -7.29
C PRO A 206 -6.97 7.97 -7.60
N VAL A 207 -6.27 7.46 -8.61
CA VAL A 207 -5.07 8.09 -9.17
C VAL A 207 -5.25 8.29 -10.67
N THR A 208 -4.99 9.51 -11.14
CA THR A 208 -5.13 9.89 -12.55
C THR A 208 -3.76 10.13 -13.18
N LYS A 209 -3.46 9.42 -14.28
CA LYS A 209 -2.32 9.70 -15.14
C LYS A 209 -2.61 10.96 -15.98
N GLU A 210 -1.77 11.98 -15.84
CA GLU A 210 -1.82 13.16 -16.70
C GLU A 210 -1.25 12.84 -18.10
N ALA A 211 -1.44 13.75 -19.06
CA ALA A 211 -0.88 13.59 -20.39
C ALA A 211 0.65 13.44 -20.33
N ALA A 212 1.15 12.31 -20.80
CA ALA A 212 2.59 12.04 -20.86
C ALA A 212 3.30 13.00 -21.82
N SER A 213 4.55 13.30 -21.50
CA SER A 213 5.50 14.03 -22.34
C SER A 213 6.71 13.15 -22.63
N GLY A 214 7.63 13.59 -23.51
CA GLY A 214 8.91 12.87 -23.70
C GLY A 214 9.68 12.69 -22.39
N ALA A 215 9.60 13.65 -21.46
CA ALA A 215 10.30 13.54 -20.19
C ALA A 215 9.72 12.47 -19.25
N GLY A 216 8.44 12.09 -19.40
CA GLY A 216 7.73 11.24 -18.45
C GLY A 216 6.26 11.62 -18.26
N ALA A 217 5.63 11.11 -17.20
CA ALA A 217 4.23 11.38 -16.86
C ALA A 217 4.04 11.64 -15.36
N ASN A 218 3.08 12.53 -15.04
CA ASN A 218 2.60 12.73 -13.68
C ASN A 218 1.42 11.81 -13.38
N PHE A 219 1.31 11.43 -12.11
CA PHE A 219 0.14 10.79 -11.54
C PHE A 219 -0.33 11.60 -10.34
N VAL A 220 -1.61 11.93 -10.34
CA VAL A 220 -2.24 12.79 -9.32
C VAL A 220 -3.23 11.97 -8.53
N ALA A 221 -3.04 11.92 -7.21
CA ALA A 221 -3.91 11.18 -6.30
C ALA A 221 -5.02 12.08 -5.74
N ASP A 222 -6.26 11.60 -5.77
CA ASP A 222 -7.41 12.25 -5.14
C ASP A 222 -7.50 11.81 -3.66
N VAL A 223 -6.73 12.49 -2.81
CA VAL A 223 -6.59 12.12 -1.40
C VAL A 223 -7.60 12.86 -0.52
N PRO A 224 -8.33 12.14 0.36
CA PRO A 224 -9.22 12.76 1.33
C PRO A 224 -8.53 13.79 2.23
N ALA A 225 -9.22 14.88 2.52
CA ALA A 225 -8.71 15.89 3.44
C ALA A 225 -8.45 15.28 4.83
N GLY A 226 -7.24 15.48 5.35
CA GLY A 226 -6.82 14.99 6.65
C GLY A 226 -6.16 13.61 6.63
N ALA A 227 -5.99 12.98 5.47
CA ALA A 227 -5.16 11.79 5.36
C ALA A 227 -3.71 12.09 5.80
N PHE A 228 -3.09 11.16 6.50
CA PHE A 228 -1.73 11.34 7.02
C PHE A 228 -0.67 10.82 6.06
N ALA A 229 -0.92 9.72 5.37
CA ALA A 229 0.02 9.10 4.46
C ALA A 229 -0.64 8.76 3.12
N LEU A 230 0.19 8.76 2.08
CA LEU A 230 -0.15 8.24 0.76
C LEU A 230 0.93 7.26 0.32
N THR A 231 0.52 6.04 0.04
CA THR A 231 1.33 5.03 -0.64
C THR A 231 0.84 4.90 -2.07
N VAL A 232 1.75 4.88 -3.04
CA VAL A 232 1.43 4.48 -4.41
C VAL A 232 2.12 3.18 -4.75
N VAL A 233 1.43 2.31 -5.49
CA VAL A 233 1.90 0.99 -5.90
C VAL A 233 1.82 0.87 -7.42
N TRP A 234 2.85 0.33 -8.06
CA TRP A 234 2.91 0.10 -9.51
C TRP A 234 3.73 -1.13 -9.86
N ALA A 235 3.48 -1.71 -11.03
CA ALA A 235 4.39 -2.67 -11.65
C ALA A 235 5.41 -1.91 -12.53
N PRO A 236 6.70 -2.31 -12.57
CA PRO A 236 7.70 -1.68 -13.44
C PRO A 236 7.36 -1.74 -14.93
N ASP A 237 6.66 -2.80 -15.35
CA ASP A 237 6.14 -3.03 -16.70
C ASP A 237 4.97 -4.03 -16.63
N ASP A 238 4.22 -4.18 -17.73
CA ASP A 238 3.01 -5.00 -17.81
C ASP A 238 3.26 -6.51 -17.67
N GLU A 239 4.51 -6.98 -17.81
CA GLU A 239 4.88 -8.39 -17.70
C GLU A 239 5.53 -8.70 -16.33
N SER A 240 5.85 -7.68 -15.55
CA SER A 240 6.55 -7.82 -14.28
C SER A 240 5.63 -8.39 -13.20
N PRO A 241 6.02 -9.50 -12.55
CA PRO A 241 5.32 -9.99 -11.37
C PRO A 241 5.74 -9.22 -10.10
N LEU A 242 6.73 -8.33 -10.19
CA LEU A 242 7.21 -7.48 -9.09
C LEU A 242 6.35 -6.22 -9.02
N PHE A 243 5.95 -5.85 -7.80
CA PHE A 243 5.41 -4.53 -7.53
C PHE A 243 6.45 -3.64 -6.83
N GLN A 244 6.31 -2.34 -7.03
CA GLN A 244 7.07 -1.30 -6.33
C GLN A 244 6.09 -0.42 -5.58
N SER A 245 6.55 0.16 -4.47
CA SER A 245 5.79 1.15 -3.74
C SER A 245 6.64 2.37 -3.39
N SER A 246 5.95 3.47 -3.07
CA SER A 246 6.55 4.62 -2.42
C SER A 246 5.52 5.27 -1.51
N THR A 247 5.92 5.51 -0.26
CA THR A 247 5.08 6.15 0.75
C THR A 247 5.58 7.55 1.08
N VAL A 248 4.65 8.49 1.24
CA VAL A 248 4.92 9.85 1.71
C VAL A 248 3.95 10.25 2.80
N THR A 249 4.41 11.07 3.73
CA THR A 249 3.56 11.73 4.71
C THR A 249 2.97 13.02 4.12
N LEU A 250 1.68 13.21 4.35
CA LEU A 250 0.86 14.36 3.92
C LEU A 250 0.55 15.31 5.08
N ALA A 251 1.00 15.01 6.29
CA ALA A 251 0.79 15.86 7.45
C ALA A 251 2.08 16.61 7.85
N THR A 252 1.91 17.85 8.30
CA THR A 252 2.84 18.49 9.24
C THR A 252 2.40 18.13 10.66
N SER A 253 2.73 16.92 11.13
CA SER A 253 2.37 16.32 12.44
C SER A 253 0.86 16.16 12.73
N LEU A 254 0.46 15.03 13.33
CA LEU A 254 -0.89 14.86 13.86
C LEU A 254 -1.13 15.82 15.06
N PRO A 255 -2.34 16.41 15.21
CA PRO A 255 -2.66 17.34 16.31
C PRO A 255 -2.72 16.68 17.69
#